data_AF-A0A5F7ZJ74-F1
#
_entry.id   AF-A0A5F7ZJ74-F1
#
_cell.length_a   1.000
_cell.length_b   1.000
_cell.length_c   1.000
_cell.angle_alpha   90.00
_cell.angle_beta   90.00
_cell.angle_gamma   90.00
#
_symmetry.space_group_name_H-M   'P 1'
#
loop_
_entity.id
_entity.type
_entity.pdbx_description
1 polymer ?
#
loop_
_entity_poly.entity_id
_entity_poly.type
_entity_poly.pdbx_seq_one_letter_code
_entity_poly.pdbx_strand_id
1 'polypeptide(L)'
;MATAVAEELLLAEERMLAALAYLQCAVGCAVLARNRETNLAYGRHASPSFRVRVPARAAWVVQELPSLALPLYQYASESAPRLRSAPNCILLAMFLVHYGHRFWLVVSGYVDKHPFRSYPKESQKTRRHWIQNTKGRLI
;
A
#
# COMPACT_ATOMS: atom_id res chain seq x y z
N MET A 1 15.82 40.47 3.44
CA MET A 1 14.83 40.03 2.42
C MET A 1 15.03 38.57 2.04
N ALA A 2 16.23 38.13 1.62
CA ALA A 2 16.50 36.73 1.27
C ALA A 2 16.31 35.73 2.44
N THR A 3 16.66 36.12 3.67
CA THR A 3 16.49 35.30 4.88
C THR A 3 15.03 35.08 5.25
N ALA A 4 14.21 36.13 5.19
CA ALA A 4 12.78 36.06 5.46
C ALA A 4 12.04 35.15 4.46
N VAL A 5 12.42 35.18 3.17
CA VAL A 5 11.84 34.29 2.15
C VAL A 5 12.22 32.82 2.41
N ALA A 6 13.44 32.56 2.87
CA ALA A 6 13.87 31.20 3.21
C ALA A 6 13.14 30.66 4.45
N GLU A 7 12.90 31.49 5.47
CA GLU A 7 12.14 31.13 6.66
C GLU A 7 10.67 30.82 6.33
N GLU A 8 10.03 31.64 5.49
CA GLU A 8 8.66 31.39 5.00
C GLU A 8 8.56 30.07 4.20
N LEU A 9 9.56 29.77 3.38
CA LEU A 9 9.60 28.52 2.61
C LEU A 9 9.73 27.30 3.52
N LEU A 10 10.63 27.34 4.50
CA LEU A 10 10.80 26.26 5.47
C LEU A 10 9.53 26.03 6.29
N LEU A 11 8.88 27.12 6.74
CA LEU A 11 7.62 27.04 7.47
C LEU A 11 6.49 26.45 6.61
N ALA A 12 6.44 26.81 5.33
CA ALA A 12 5.49 26.24 4.39
C ALA A 12 5.75 24.74 4.15
N GLU A 13 7.01 24.33 4.03
CA GLU A 13 7.41 22.92 3.91
C GLU A 13 7.01 22.12 5.14
N GLU A 14 7.33 22.60 6.35
CA GLU A 14 6.96 21.94 7.60
C GLU A 14 5.45 21.78 7.75
N ARG A 15 4.69 22.82 7.42
CA ARG A 15 3.21 22.77 7.43
C ARG A 15 2.67 21.76 6.43
N MET A 16 3.24 21.70 5.23
CA MET A 16 2.85 20.74 4.20
C MET A 16 3.13 19.31 4.65
N LEU A 17 4.33 19.04 5.18
CA LEU A 17 4.70 17.72 5.69
C LEU A 17 3.80 17.29 6.85
N ALA A 18 3.49 18.20 7.78
CA ALA A 18 2.55 17.93 8.87
C ALA A 18 1.14 17.61 8.35
N ALA A 19 0.63 18.41 7.40
CA ALA A 19 -0.68 18.18 6.80
C ALA A 19 -0.76 16.82 6.10
N LEU A 20 0.26 16.42 5.35
CA LEU A 20 0.34 15.12 4.69
C LEU A 20 0.40 13.97 5.72
N ALA A 21 1.16 14.13 6.80
CA ALA A 21 1.22 13.14 7.88
C ALA A 21 -0.15 12.95 8.56
N TYR A 22 -0.85 14.04 8.88
CA TYR A 22 -2.21 13.97 9.44
C TYR A 22 -3.22 13.37 8.45
N LEU A 23 -3.12 13.72 7.17
CA LEU A 23 -3.95 13.13 6.13
C LEU A 23 -3.72 11.61 6.03
N GLN A 24 -2.47 11.16 6.06
CA GLN A 24 -2.13 9.73 6.03
C GLN A 24 -2.73 8.99 7.23
N CYS A 25 -2.66 9.57 8.44
CA CYS A 25 -3.31 9.02 9.63
C CYS A 25 -4.84 8.95 9.46
N ALA A 26 -5.46 10.03 8.96
CA ALA A 26 -6.91 10.09 8.74
C ALA A 26 -7.38 9.04 7.72
N VAL A 27 -6.67 8.91 6.59
CA VAL A 27 -6.94 7.87 5.59
C VAL A 27 -6.76 6.47 6.18
N GLY A 28 -5.73 6.25 6.99
CA GLY A 28 -5.51 4.98 7.70
C GLY A 28 -6.68 4.62 8.60
N CYS A 29 -7.17 5.56 9.42
CA CYS A 29 -8.34 5.37 10.27
C CYS A 29 -9.62 5.09 9.45
N ALA A 30 -9.85 5.84 8.37
CA ALA A 30 -11.00 5.64 7.49
C ALA A 30 -10.98 4.27 6.81
N VAL A 31 -9.82 3.83 6.31
CA VAL A 31 -9.65 2.50 5.70
C VAL A 31 -9.85 1.40 6.76
N LEU A 32 -9.32 1.58 7.97
CA LEU A 32 -9.54 0.63 9.06
C LEU A 32 -11.02 0.50 9.41
N ALA A 33 -11.74 1.62 9.56
CA ALA A 33 -13.16 1.63 9.85
C ALA A 33 -13.94 0.92 8.73
N ARG A 34 -13.67 1.26 7.47
CA ARG A 34 -14.28 0.60 6.31
C ARG A 34 -14.02 -0.91 6.28
N ASN A 35 -12.79 -1.31 6.60
CA ASN A 35 -12.39 -2.73 6.58
C ASN A 35 -13.08 -3.58 7.65
N ARG A 36 -13.62 -2.96 8.70
CA ARG A 36 -14.46 -3.66 9.69
C ARG A 36 -15.83 -4.03 9.13
N GLU A 37 -16.35 -3.24 8.19
CA GLU A 37 -17.67 -3.45 7.58
C GLU A 37 -17.59 -4.30 6.31
N THR A 38 -16.60 -4.03 5.46
CA THR A 38 -16.40 -4.70 4.18
C THR A 38 -14.92 -4.89 3.90
N ASN A 39 -14.52 -6.09 3.47
CA ASN A 39 -13.12 -6.28 3.04
C ASN A 39 -12.82 -5.42 1.80
N LEU A 40 -11.60 -4.88 1.71
CA LEU A 40 -11.13 -4.17 0.52
C LEU A 40 -11.38 -5.02 -0.73
N ALA A 41 -11.93 -4.40 -1.77
CA ALA A 41 -12.28 -5.06 -3.02
C ALA A 41 -11.04 -5.34 -3.89
N TYR A 42 -10.09 -6.09 -3.34
CA TYR A 42 -8.87 -6.52 -4.01
C TYR A 42 -8.54 -7.97 -3.68
N GLY A 43 -7.85 -8.67 -4.59
CA GLY A 43 -7.49 -10.09 -4.43
C GLY A 43 -8.71 -10.97 -4.15
N ARG A 44 -8.64 -11.77 -3.08
CA ARG A 44 -9.69 -12.74 -2.67
C ARG A 44 -11.04 -12.13 -2.29
N HIS A 45 -11.10 -10.81 -2.09
CA HIS A 45 -12.30 -10.07 -1.69
C HIS A 45 -12.85 -9.20 -2.82
N ALA A 46 -12.27 -9.28 -4.03
CA ALA A 46 -12.78 -8.56 -5.19
C ALA A 46 -14.17 -9.08 -5.56
N SER A 47 -15.17 -8.19 -5.48
CA SER A 47 -16.52 -8.50 -5.99
C SER A 47 -16.50 -8.56 -7.52
N PRO A 48 -17.22 -9.52 -8.15
CA PRO A 48 -17.41 -9.54 -9.59
C PRO A 48 -18.00 -8.25 -10.17
N SER A 49 -18.66 -7.44 -9.34
CA SER A 49 -19.33 -6.18 -9.70
C SER A 49 -18.36 -5.02 -10.01
N PHE A 50 -17.05 -5.17 -9.79
CA PHE A 50 -16.09 -4.17 -10.25
C PHE A 50 -15.98 -4.18 -11.78
N ARG A 51 -16.48 -3.10 -12.39
CA ARG A 51 -16.65 -2.94 -13.85
C ARG A 51 -15.33 -2.67 -14.59
N VAL A 52 -14.35 -2.06 -13.92
CA VAL A 52 -13.03 -1.78 -14.49
C VAL A 52 -12.02 -2.67 -13.80
N ARG A 53 -11.38 -3.56 -14.56
CA ARG A 53 -10.30 -4.42 -14.07
C ARG A 53 -9.05 -4.08 -14.88
N VAL A 54 -8.04 -3.62 -14.18
CA VAL A 54 -6.70 -3.45 -14.73
C VAL A 54 -5.89 -4.71 -14.49
N PRO A 55 -4.90 -5.04 -15.34
CA PRO A 55 -3.97 -6.13 -15.07
C PRO A 55 -3.32 -5.95 -13.70
N ALA A 56 -3.35 -6.99 -12.86
CA ALA A 56 -2.87 -6.90 -11.48
C ALA A 56 -1.42 -6.41 -11.39
N ARG A 57 -0.54 -6.89 -12.27
CA ARG A 57 0.85 -6.41 -12.34
C ARG A 57 0.95 -4.92 -12.63
N ALA A 58 0.18 -4.43 -13.60
CA ALA A 58 0.20 -3.01 -13.95
C ALA A 58 -0.27 -2.15 -12.78
N ALA A 59 -1.34 -2.57 -12.09
CA ALA A 59 -1.83 -1.88 -10.89
C ALA A 59 -0.77 -1.82 -9.79
N TRP A 60 -0.13 -2.96 -9.48
CA TRP A 60 0.93 -3.02 -8.49
C TRP A 60 2.16 -2.19 -8.88
N VAL A 61 2.61 -2.26 -10.13
CA VAL A 61 3.75 -1.45 -10.62
C VAL A 61 3.47 0.04 -10.45
N VAL A 62 2.30 0.50 -10.89
CA VAL A 62 1.92 1.92 -10.80
C VAL A 62 1.78 2.36 -9.34
N GLN A 63 1.32 1.48 -8.44
CA GLN A 63 1.19 1.78 -7.02
C GLN A 63 2.53 1.83 -6.27
N GLU A 64 3.46 0.94 -6.61
CA GLU A 64 4.72 0.77 -5.86
C GLU A 64 5.86 1.66 -6.42
N LEU A 65 5.80 2.04 -7.71
CA LEU A 65 6.84 2.83 -8.38
C LEU A 65 7.08 4.22 -7.74
N PRO A 66 6.06 5.01 -7.33
CA PRO A 66 6.30 6.32 -6.72
C PRO A 66 7.15 6.24 -5.45
N SER A 67 6.95 5.20 -4.65
CA SER A 67 7.74 4.95 -3.44
C SER A 67 9.21 4.65 -3.76
N LEU A 68 9.54 4.16 -4.95
CA LEU A 68 10.94 3.96 -5.33
C LEU A 68 11.53 5.21 -6.01
N ALA A 69 10.78 5.80 -6.94
CA ALA A 69 11.25 6.89 -7.79
C ALA A 69 11.42 8.21 -7.03
N LEU A 70 10.47 8.58 -6.17
CA LEU A 70 10.49 9.88 -5.49
C LEU A 70 11.66 10.00 -4.48
N PRO A 71 11.96 9.00 -3.63
CA PRO A 71 13.10 9.11 -2.72
C PRO A 71 14.44 9.11 -3.45
N LEU A 72 14.58 8.36 -4.55
CA LEU A 72 15.78 8.39 -5.38
C LEU A 72 15.96 9.75 -6.06
N TYR A 73 14.88 10.32 -6.60
CA TYR A 73 14.90 11.66 -7.17
C TYR A 73 15.29 12.70 -6.13
N GLN A 74 14.71 12.66 -4.93
CA GLN A 74 15.02 13.61 -3.86
C GLN A 74 16.48 13.47 -3.39
N TYR A 75 17.01 12.25 -3.32
CA TYR A 75 18.41 12.00 -2.97
C TYR A 75 19.39 12.48 -4.05
N ALA A 76 19.06 12.27 -5.33
CA ALA A 76 19.84 12.73 -6.46
C ALA A 76 19.79 14.26 -6.63
N SER A 77 18.68 14.89 -6.25
CA SER A 77 18.54 16.34 -6.24
C SER A 77 19.38 16.99 -5.13
N GLU A 78 19.83 18.23 -5.35
CA GLU A 78 20.49 19.03 -4.31
C GLU A 78 19.51 19.54 -3.23
N SER A 79 18.22 19.28 -3.40
CA SER A 79 17.12 19.80 -2.60
C SER A 79 17.01 19.22 -1.19
N ALA A 80 17.80 18.19 -0.83
CA ALA A 80 17.71 17.52 0.47
C ALA A 80 19.08 17.21 1.10
N PRO A 81 19.88 18.22 1.46
CA PRO A 81 21.20 18.00 2.08
C PRO A 81 21.12 17.19 3.38
N ARG A 82 20.02 17.33 4.15
CA ARG A 82 19.77 16.56 5.39
C ARG A 82 19.67 15.05 5.15
N LEU A 83 19.29 14.63 3.95
CA LEU A 83 19.14 13.21 3.58
C LEU A 83 20.50 12.52 3.44
N ARG A 84 21.58 13.28 3.23
CA ARG A 84 22.96 12.78 3.12
C ARG A 84 23.64 12.55 4.47
N SER A 85 22.97 12.89 5.58
CA SER A 85 23.47 12.48 6.90
C SER A 85 23.44 10.96 7.03
N ALA A 86 24.45 10.38 7.69
CA ALA A 86 24.59 8.93 7.86
C ALA A 86 23.31 8.20 8.35
N PRO A 87 22.60 8.67 9.40
CA PRO A 87 21.38 7.99 9.85
C PRO A 87 20.25 8.02 8.81
N ASN A 88 20.05 9.16 8.15
CA ASN A 88 19.01 9.30 7.13
C ASN A 88 19.33 8.47 5.87
N CYS A 89 20.61 8.35 5.52
CA CYS A 89 21.07 7.51 4.44
C CYS A 89 20.79 6.02 4.72
N ILE A 90 20.99 5.55 5.96
CA ILE A 90 20.64 4.17 6.34
C ILE A 90 19.13 3.94 6.25
N LEU A 91 18.32 4.86 6.79
CA LEU A 91 16.86 4.76 6.72
C LEU A 91 16.36 4.75 5.27
N LEU A 92 16.93 5.61 4.42
CA LEU A 92 16.64 5.65 3.00
C LEU A 92 17.04 4.34 2.31
N ALA A 93 18.23 3.81 2.59
CA ALA A 93 18.68 2.54 2.03
C ALA A 93 17.75 1.39 2.41
N MET A 94 17.35 1.30 3.68
CA MET A 94 16.37 0.30 4.14
C MET A 94 15.04 0.43 3.40
N PHE A 95 14.55 1.65 3.24
CA PHE A 95 13.32 1.93 2.50
C PHE A 95 13.42 1.51 1.03
N LEU A 96 14.52 1.85 0.36
CA LEU A 96 14.77 1.50 -1.03
C LEU A 96 14.94 -0.01 -1.23
N VAL A 97 15.63 -0.71 -0.34
CA VAL A 97 15.74 -2.17 -0.37
C VAL A 97 14.36 -2.82 -0.22
N HIS A 98 13.53 -2.31 0.70
CA HIS A 98 12.18 -2.80 0.90
C HIS A 98 11.31 -2.65 -0.37
N TYR A 99 11.22 -1.45 -0.91
CA TYR A 99 10.40 -1.17 -2.10
C TYR A 99 10.98 -1.78 -3.38
N GLY A 100 12.31 -1.87 -3.49
CA GLY A 100 12.98 -2.57 -4.58
C GLY A 100 12.65 -4.06 -4.59
N HIS A 101 12.68 -4.72 -3.42
CA HIS A 101 12.25 -6.11 -3.31
C HIS A 101 10.77 -6.31 -3.65
N ARG A 102 9.88 -5.41 -3.18
CA ARG A 102 8.45 -5.45 -3.54
C ARG A 102 8.23 -5.30 -5.04
N PHE A 103 8.88 -4.32 -5.67
CA PHE A 103 8.80 -4.09 -7.11
C PHE A 103 9.31 -5.30 -7.89
N TRP A 104 10.43 -5.89 -7.45
CA TRP A 104 10.99 -7.10 -8.04
C TRP A 104 10.01 -8.28 -8.02
N LEU A 105 9.33 -8.52 -6.89
CA LEU A 105 8.33 -9.59 -6.77
C LEU A 105 7.17 -9.43 -7.77
N VAL A 106 6.74 -8.19 -8.02
CA VAL A 106 5.67 -7.88 -8.98
C VAL A 106 6.14 -8.13 -10.41
N VAL A 107 7.32 -7.62 -10.78
CA VAL A 107 7.86 -7.73 -12.14
C VAL A 107 8.29 -9.15 -12.49
N SER A 108 8.88 -9.87 -11.53
CA SER A 108 9.27 -11.30 -11.67
C SER A 108 8.06 -12.24 -11.86
N GLY A 109 6.84 -11.73 -11.70
CA GLY A 109 5.61 -12.49 -11.86
C GLY A 109 5.32 -13.44 -10.70
N TYR A 110 5.97 -13.25 -9.54
CA TYR A 110 5.66 -14.01 -8.33
C TYR A 110 4.20 -13.83 -7.91
N VAL A 111 3.68 -12.61 -8.08
CA VAL A 111 2.27 -12.23 -7.85
C VAL A 111 1.30 -13.02 -8.73
N ASP A 112 1.70 -13.39 -9.95
CA ASP A 112 0.84 -14.10 -10.90
C ASP A 112 0.93 -15.63 -10.77
N LYS A 113 2.09 -16.15 -10.36
CA LYS A 113 2.28 -17.60 -10.13
C LYS A 113 1.55 -18.08 -8.88
N HIS A 114 1.39 -17.20 -7.90
CA HIS A 114 0.62 -17.45 -6.68
C HIS A 114 -0.38 -16.31 -6.46
N PRO A 115 -1.47 -16.27 -7.23
CA PRO A 115 -2.53 -15.31 -6.99
C PRO A 115 -3.20 -15.72 -5.67
N PHE A 116 -2.68 -15.20 -4.56
CA PHE A 116 -3.14 -15.40 -3.18
C PHE A 116 -3.89 -16.72 -2.99
N ARG A 117 -3.13 -17.83 -2.80
CA ARG A 117 -3.60 -19.21 -2.60
C ARG A 117 -5.09 -19.25 -2.26
N SER A 118 -5.91 -19.39 -3.30
CA SER A 118 -7.34 -19.60 -3.12
C SER A 118 -7.49 -20.89 -2.35
N TYR A 119 -8.06 -20.83 -1.15
CA TYR A 119 -8.42 -22.05 -0.43
C TYR A 119 -9.27 -22.92 -1.38
N PRO A 120 -9.02 -24.25 -1.43
CA PRO A 120 -9.74 -25.13 -2.32
C PRO A 120 -11.26 -24.99 -2.05
N LYS A 121 -12.02 -24.87 -3.15
CA LYS A 121 -13.49 -24.71 -3.13
C LYS A 121 -14.20 -25.84 -2.35
N GLU A 122 -13.52 -26.96 -2.12
CA GLU A 122 -13.88 -28.06 -1.22
C GLU A 122 -14.42 -27.54 0.12
N SER A 123 -13.70 -26.60 0.76
CA SER A 123 -14.04 -26.08 2.10
C SER A 123 -15.36 -25.30 2.16
N GLN A 124 -15.78 -24.68 1.06
CA GLN A 124 -17.04 -23.93 0.96
C GLN A 124 -18.24 -24.87 0.78
N LYS A 125 -18.05 -25.97 0.04
CA LYS A 125 -19.08 -27.01 -0.14
C LYS A 125 -19.32 -27.73 1.19
N THR A 126 -18.25 -28.05 1.91
CA THR A 126 -18.32 -28.69 3.24
C THR A 126 -18.95 -27.76 4.29
N ARG A 127 -18.65 -26.45 4.28
CA ARG A 127 -19.33 -25.49 5.17
C ARG A 127 -20.83 -25.34 4.88
N ARG A 128 -21.23 -25.29 3.60
CA ARG A 128 -22.66 -25.25 3.23
C ARG A 128 -23.38 -26.53 3.64
N HIS A 129 -22.73 -27.69 3.47
CA HIS A 129 -23.27 -28.97 3.91
C HIS A 129 -23.47 -29.04 5.44
N TRP A 130 -22.50 -28.57 6.23
CA TRP A 130 -22.63 -28.52 7.69
C TRP A 130 -23.71 -27.54 8.16
N ILE A 131 -23.81 -26.34 7.58
CA ILE A 131 -24.85 -25.35 7.95
C ILE A 131 -26.26 -25.83 7.59
N GLN A 132 -26.42 -26.59 6.49
CA GLN A 132 -27.70 -27.18 6.12
C GLN A 132 -28.08 -28.36 7.01
N ASN A 133 -27.11 -29.17 7.44
CA ASN A 133 -27.35 -30.37 8.24
C ASN A 133 -27.52 -30.07 9.75
N THR A 134 -26.90 -29.01 10.28
CA THR A 134 -27.10 -28.62 11.70
C THR A 134 -28.42 -27.93 11.96
N LYS A 135 -29.02 -27.27 10.96
CA LYS A 135 -30.37 -26.69 11.09
C LYS A 135 -31.50 -27.74 11.10
N GLY A 136 -31.22 -28.98 10.69
CA GLY A 136 -32.17 -30.10 10.71
C GLY A 136 -32.03 -31.04 11.90
N ARG A 137 -31.10 -30.76 12.84
CA ARG A 137 -30.80 -31.63 13.99
C ARG A 137 -30.99 -30.93 15.35
N LEU A 138 -31.88 -29.94 15.37
CA LEU A 138 -32.37 -29.23 16.55
C LEU A 138 -33.90 -29.20 16.49
N ILE A 139 -34.50 -30.39 16.47
CA ILE A 139 -35.87 -30.67 16.92
C ILE A 139 -35.83 -32.04 17.58
#